data_AF-W0Q8U5-F1
#
_entry.id   AF-W0Q8U5-F1
#
_cell.length_a   1.000
_cell.length_b   1.000
_cell.length_c   1.000
_cell.angle_alpha   90.00
_cell.angle_beta   90.00
_cell.angle_gamma   90.00
#
_symmetry.space_group_name_H-M   'P 1'
#
loop_
_entity.id
_entity.type
_entity.pdbx_description
1 polymer ?
#
loop_
_entity_poly.entity_id
_entity_poly.type
_entity_poly.pdbx_seq_one_letter_code
_entity_poly.pdbx_strand_id
1 'polypeptide(L)'
;MKLNTLISTILLGTALTTTANAATIQRYVDIEGKTYKLTEVKKDNYDYYADQLKSRLADLQTEQNLANFKTLVNEAAEFAQNAKRTVQESFVDQYDAQDNARERDMVSARSTLIGKLITSLDTAAHKNELSAAKQAVLFNVASYL
;
A
#
# COMPACT_ATOMS: atom_id res chain seq x y z
N MET A 1 -20.48 -14.36 35.25
CA MET A 1 -20.82 -13.25 34.33
C MET A 1 -20.83 -13.80 32.91
N LYS A 2 -21.96 -13.73 32.22
CA LYS A 2 -22.13 -14.25 30.84
C LYS A 2 -21.67 -13.17 29.84
N LEU A 3 -20.95 -13.61 28.80
CA LEU A 3 -20.54 -12.81 27.63
C LEU A 3 -21.77 -12.17 26.96
N ASN A 4 -21.69 -10.89 26.61
CA ASN A 4 -22.51 -10.28 25.57
C ASN A 4 -21.59 -9.81 24.45
N THR A 5 -21.37 -10.69 23.48
CA THR A 5 -20.71 -10.39 22.21
C THR A 5 -21.68 -9.58 21.36
N LEU A 6 -21.45 -8.27 21.21
CA LEU A 6 -22.18 -7.43 20.27
C LEU A 6 -21.66 -7.70 18.85
N ILE A 7 -22.44 -8.45 18.08
CA ILE A 7 -22.25 -8.61 16.64
C ILE A 7 -22.81 -7.34 15.99
N SER A 8 -21.93 -6.41 15.61
CA SER A 8 -22.31 -5.22 14.83
C SER A 8 -22.51 -5.61 13.37
N THR A 9 -23.76 -5.69 12.93
CA THR A 9 -24.11 -5.86 11.51
C THR A 9 -23.95 -4.52 10.80
N ILE A 10 -23.03 -4.43 9.85
CA ILE A 10 -22.85 -3.25 8.99
C ILE A 10 -23.78 -3.40 7.78
N LEU A 11 -24.83 -2.57 7.68
CA LEU A 11 -25.59 -2.41 6.43
C LEU A 11 -24.96 -1.29 5.60
N LEU A 12 -24.37 -1.64 4.46
CA LEU A 12 -23.89 -0.69 3.46
C LEU A 12 -25.02 -0.37 2.48
N GLY A 13 -25.61 0.83 2.60
CA GLY A 13 -26.49 1.37 1.57
C GLY A 13 -25.69 2.11 0.51
N THR A 14 -25.61 1.58 -0.71
CA THR A 14 -25.02 2.28 -1.87
C THR A 14 -26.12 2.95 -2.69
N ALA A 15 -26.14 4.28 -2.75
CA ALA A 15 -26.84 5.01 -3.80
C ALA A 15 -25.85 5.31 -4.93
N LEU A 16 -26.05 4.70 -6.10
CA LEU A 16 -25.18 4.83 -7.27
C LEU A 16 -25.68 6.01 -8.13
N THR A 17 -24.93 7.12 -8.18
CA THR A 17 -25.15 8.18 -9.17
C THR A 17 -23.98 8.18 -10.14
N THR A 18 -24.23 7.73 -11.37
CA THR A 18 -23.25 7.67 -12.46
C THR A 18 -23.11 9.02 -13.15
N THR A 19 -22.00 9.72 -12.90
CA THR A 19 -21.36 10.59 -13.91
C THR A 19 -19.85 10.56 -13.72
N ALA A 20 -19.13 10.34 -14.82
CA ALA A 20 -17.68 10.27 -14.88
C ALA A 20 -17.07 11.65 -14.65
N ASN A 21 -16.75 11.95 -13.39
CA ASN A 21 -15.77 12.93 -12.93
C ASN A 21 -15.54 12.59 -11.47
N ALA A 22 -14.43 11.88 -11.17
CA ALA A 22 -13.97 11.45 -9.84
C ALA A 22 -15.00 11.69 -8.74
N ALA A 23 -16.06 10.87 -8.71
CA ALA A 23 -17.11 11.02 -7.72
C ALA A 23 -16.51 10.64 -6.38
N THR A 24 -16.09 11.63 -5.60
CA THR A 24 -15.83 11.46 -4.17
C THR A 24 -17.13 10.96 -3.56
N ILE A 25 -17.24 9.64 -3.41
CA ILE A 25 -18.37 9.01 -2.71
C ILE A 25 -18.27 9.48 -1.26
N GLN A 26 -19.13 10.43 -0.87
CA GLN A 26 -19.22 10.86 0.52
C GLN A 26 -19.77 9.68 1.34
N ARG A 27 -18.90 9.06 2.14
CA ARG A 27 -19.28 7.97 3.03
C ARG A 27 -19.59 8.55 4.41
N TYR A 28 -20.66 8.06 5.02
CA TYR A 28 -21.06 8.43 6.38
C TYR A 28 -21.12 7.16 7.23
N VAL A 29 -20.80 7.27 8.51
CA VAL A 29 -21.01 6.21 9.50
C VAL A 29 -21.84 6.73 10.65
N ASP A 30 -22.81 5.94 11.08
CA ASP A 30 -23.60 6.23 12.27
C ASP A 30 -22.98 5.48 13.47
N ILE A 31 -22.59 6.24 14.48
CA ILE A 31 -22.07 5.71 15.75
C ILE A 31 -22.93 6.32 16.85
N GLU A 32 -23.64 5.47 17.60
CA GLU A 32 -24.48 5.88 18.75
C GLU A 32 -25.50 6.99 18.40
N GLY A 33 -26.13 6.88 17.23
CA GLY A 33 -27.15 7.85 16.78
C GLY A 33 -26.59 9.19 16.32
N LYS A 34 -25.27 9.30 16.15
CA LYS A 34 -24.61 10.45 15.52
C LYS A 34 -24.02 10.05 14.18
N THR A 35 -24.34 10.82 13.15
CA THR A 35 -23.80 10.63 11.80
C THR A 35 -22.47 11.37 11.68
N TYR A 36 -21.40 10.62 11.43
CA TYR A 36 -20.08 11.16 11.16
C TYR A 36 -19.81 11.09 9.66
N LYS A 37 -19.44 12.23 9.08
CA LYS A 37 -18.89 12.27 7.73
C LYS A 37 -17.52 11.61 7.77
N LEU A 38 -17.30 10.55 6.99
CA LEU A 38 -15.95 10.08 6.75
C LEU A 38 -15.27 11.16 5.92
N THR A 39 -14.27 11.79 6.52
CA THR A 39 -13.29 12.56 5.76
C THR A 39 -12.62 11.57 4.81
N GLU A 40 -12.73 11.83 3.51
CA GLU A 40 -11.93 11.12 2.52
C GLU A 40 -10.47 11.38 2.87
N VAL A 41 -9.77 10.37 3.39
CA VAL A 41 -8.31 10.41 3.45
C VAL A 41 -7.88 10.33 2.00
N LYS A 42 -7.56 11.49 1.42
CA LYS A 42 -6.97 11.55 0.09
C LYS A 42 -5.62 10.86 0.19
N LYS A 43 -5.58 9.57 -0.16
CA LYS A 43 -4.31 8.84 -0.30
C LYS A 43 -3.47 9.61 -1.29
N ASP A 44 -2.26 9.97 -0.90
CA ASP A 44 -1.31 10.48 -1.86
C ASP A 44 -0.93 9.36 -2.84
N ASN A 45 -0.27 9.71 -3.94
CA ASN A 45 0.08 8.71 -4.94
C ASN A 45 1.01 7.64 -4.34
N TYR A 46 1.85 8.03 -3.38
CA TYR A 46 2.76 7.12 -2.68
C TYR A 46 1.98 6.05 -1.92
N ASP A 47 1.03 6.43 -1.08
CA ASP A 47 0.19 5.54 -0.27
C ASP A 47 -0.58 4.54 -1.16
N TYR A 48 -1.12 5.01 -2.29
CA TYR A 48 -1.78 4.14 -3.25
C TYR A 48 -0.82 3.06 -3.78
N TYR A 49 0.37 3.46 -4.27
CA TYR A 49 1.33 2.52 -4.84
C TYR A 49 1.97 1.62 -3.78
N ALA A 50 2.21 2.14 -2.57
CA ALA A 50 2.72 1.37 -1.44
C ALA A 50 1.73 0.29 -1.00
N ASP A 51 0.43 0.58 -0.97
CA ASP A 51 -0.59 -0.41 -0.64
C ASP A 51 -0.73 -1.50 -1.71
N GLN A 52 -0.71 -1.12 -3.01
CA GLN A 52 -0.72 -2.11 -4.10
C GLN A 52 0.54 -2.99 -4.04
N LEU A 53 1.69 -2.40 -3.75
CA LEU A 53 2.94 -3.12 -3.58
C LEU A 53 2.88 -4.11 -2.41
N LYS A 54 2.36 -3.68 -1.24
CA LYS A 54 2.16 -4.58 -0.08
C LYS A 54 1.26 -5.76 -0.43
N SER A 55 0.16 -5.51 -1.15
CA SER A 55 -0.74 -6.58 -1.61
C SER A 55 0.01 -7.58 -2.49
N ARG A 56 0.77 -7.10 -3.50
CA ARG A 56 1.51 -7.99 -4.40
C ARG A 56 2.62 -8.77 -3.71
N LEU A 57 3.29 -8.17 -2.72
CA LEU A 57 4.26 -8.87 -1.90
C LEU A 57 3.62 -9.99 -1.08
N ALA A 58 2.41 -9.79 -0.55
CA ALA A 58 1.66 -10.85 0.13
C ALA A 58 1.26 -11.97 -0.84
N ASP A 59 0.78 -11.62 -2.04
CA ASP A 59 0.44 -12.59 -3.09
C ASP A 59 1.67 -13.47 -3.45
N LEU A 60 2.83 -12.84 -3.64
CA LEU A 60 4.12 -13.50 -3.93
C LEU A 60 4.56 -14.50 -2.85
N GLN A 61 4.27 -14.24 -1.57
CA GLN A 61 4.61 -15.18 -0.49
C GLN A 61 3.84 -16.50 -0.64
N THR A 62 2.59 -16.42 -1.06
CA THR A 62 1.67 -17.57 -1.14
C THR A 62 1.71 -18.29 -2.48
N GLU A 63 2.17 -17.65 -3.57
CA GLU A 63 2.19 -18.22 -4.93
C GLU A 63 3.02 -19.51 -5.04
N GLN A 64 2.52 -20.53 -5.72
CA GLN A 64 3.14 -21.86 -5.84
C GLN A 64 3.57 -22.19 -7.27
N ASN A 65 3.22 -21.37 -8.24
CA ASN A 65 3.57 -21.52 -9.64
C ASN A 65 4.65 -20.51 -10.05
N LEU A 66 5.75 -20.99 -10.64
CA LEU A 66 6.87 -20.12 -11.05
C LEU A 66 6.48 -19.10 -12.12
N ALA A 67 5.65 -19.46 -13.09
CA ALA A 67 5.24 -18.54 -14.15
C ALA A 67 4.37 -17.41 -13.58
N ASN A 68 3.37 -17.76 -12.75
CA ASN A 68 2.54 -16.77 -12.08
C ASN A 68 3.36 -15.90 -11.11
N PHE A 69 4.30 -16.50 -10.39
CA PHE A 69 5.23 -15.78 -9.51
C PHE A 69 6.00 -14.72 -10.30
N LYS A 70 6.54 -15.06 -11.48
CA LYS A 70 7.25 -14.10 -12.33
C LYS A 70 6.36 -12.96 -12.83
N THR A 71 5.09 -13.25 -13.17
CA THR A 71 4.12 -12.19 -13.50
C THR A 71 3.90 -11.26 -12.31
N LEU A 72 3.65 -11.81 -11.12
CA LEU A 72 3.45 -11.02 -9.90
C LEU A 72 4.70 -10.23 -9.50
N VAL A 73 5.91 -10.75 -9.76
CA VAL A 73 7.18 -10.03 -9.55
C VAL A 73 7.25 -8.79 -10.44
N ASN A 74 6.86 -8.91 -11.71
CA ASN A 74 6.85 -7.77 -12.63
C ASN A 74 5.83 -6.71 -12.21
N GLU A 75 4.62 -7.11 -11.83
CA GLU A 75 3.61 -6.20 -11.29
C GLU A 75 4.10 -5.49 -10.02
N ALA A 76 4.69 -6.25 -9.08
CA ALA A 76 5.28 -5.69 -7.87
C ALA A 76 6.42 -4.71 -8.20
N ALA A 77 7.24 -5.00 -9.22
CA ALA A 77 8.33 -4.12 -9.65
C ALA A 77 7.79 -2.79 -10.22
N GLU A 78 6.71 -2.83 -11.01
CA GLU A 78 6.04 -1.63 -11.52
C GLU A 78 5.46 -0.78 -10.37
N PHE A 79 4.80 -1.39 -9.40
CA PHE A 79 4.29 -0.68 -8.22
C PHE A 79 5.44 -0.09 -7.38
N ALA A 80 6.54 -0.82 -7.21
CA ALA A 80 7.72 -0.32 -6.50
C ALA A 80 8.38 0.87 -7.23
N GLN A 81 8.47 0.84 -8.56
CA GLN A 81 8.97 1.96 -9.33
C GLN A 81 8.06 3.20 -9.19
N ASN A 82 6.74 3.00 -9.25
CA ASN A 82 5.78 4.09 -9.07
C ASN A 82 5.78 4.66 -7.65
N ALA A 83 5.86 3.81 -6.62
CA ALA A 83 6.02 4.23 -5.23
C ALA A 83 7.33 5.03 -5.05
N LYS A 84 8.45 4.56 -5.63
CA LYS A 84 9.73 5.28 -5.58
C LYS A 84 9.68 6.64 -6.26
N ARG A 85 8.96 6.75 -7.39
CA ARG A 85 8.80 8.02 -8.12
C ARG A 85 7.99 9.03 -7.31
N THR A 86 6.98 8.56 -6.59
CA THR A 86 6.01 9.40 -5.88
C THR A 86 6.36 9.66 -4.42
N VAL A 87 7.35 8.95 -3.85
CA VAL A 87 7.79 9.15 -2.45
C VAL A 87 8.28 10.58 -2.17
N GLN A 88 8.83 11.28 -3.16
CA GLN A 88 9.25 12.67 -2.99
C GLN A 88 8.04 13.62 -2.96
N GLU A 89 6.94 13.24 -3.58
CA GLU A 89 5.67 13.99 -3.57
C GLU A 89 4.98 13.90 -2.21
N SER A 90 5.36 12.93 -1.36
CA SER A 90 4.83 12.79 0.02
C SER A 90 5.51 13.72 1.02
N PHE A 91 6.55 14.47 0.62
CA PHE A 91 7.21 15.43 1.52
C PHE A 91 6.24 16.57 1.87
N VAL A 92 6.09 16.84 3.16
CA VAL A 92 5.29 17.95 3.68
C VAL A 92 6.22 18.93 4.39
N ASP A 93 6.27 20.17 3.91
CA ASP A 93 7.00 21.24 4.56
C ASP A 93 6.32 21.60 5.90
N GLN A 94 7.07 21.42 6.98
CA GLN A 94 6.69 21.73 8.36
C GLN A 94 7.23 23.11 8.74
N TYR A 95 6.56 23.79 9.67
CA TYR A 95 7.01 25.12 10.12
C TYR A 95 8.38 25.12 10.81
N ASP A 96 8.81 23.98 11.36
CA ASP A 96 10.08 23.82 12.06
C ASP A 96 11.16 23.14 11.19
N ALA A 97 12.39 23.66 11.24
CA ALA A 97 13.49 23.16 10.43
C ALA A 97 13.94 21.74 10.81
N GLN A 98 13.82 21.35 12.09
CA GLN A 98 14.12 19.99 12.56
C GLN A 98 13.07 19.01 12.08
N ASP A 99 11.79 19.38 12.13
CA ASP A 99 10.71 18.54 11.62
C ASP A 99 10.85 18.32 10.11
N ASN A 100 11.21 19.37 9.37
CA ASN A 100 11.56 19.28 7.95
C ASN A 100 12.78 18.38 7.67
N ALA A 101 13.79 18.39 8.53
CA ALA A 101 14.94 17.50 8.39
C ALA A 101 14.53 16.03 8.59
N ARG A 102 13.72 15.75 9.61
CA ARG A 102 13.21 14.41 9.88
C ARG A 102 12.33 13.89 8.74
N GLU A 103 11.46 14.72 8.19
CA GLU A 103 10.61 14.32 7.07
C GLU A 103 11.44 13.99 5.81
N ARG A 104 12.49 14.78 5.53
CA ARG A 104 13.44 14.47 4.45
C ARG A 104 14.18 13.15 4.68
N ASP A 105 14.62 12.90 5.90
CA ASP A 105 15.28 11.64 6.25
C ASP A 105 14.33 10.45 6.09
N MET A 106 13.06 10.59 6.48
CA MET A 106 12.03 9.57 6.26
C MET A 106 11.77 9.29 4.78
N VAL A 107 11.58 10.32 3.97
CA VAL A 107 11.40 10.20 2.51
C VAL A 107 12.62 9.53 1.85
N SER A 108 13.83 9.92 2.27
CA SER A 108 15.08 9.32 1.79
C SER A 108 15.21 7.84 2.17
N ALA A 109 14.88 7.50 3.41
CA ALA A 109 14.88 6.12 3.91
C ALA A 109 13.88 5.25 3.14
N ARG A 110 12.64 5.73 2.92
CA ARG A 110 11.62 5.03 2.12
C ARG A 110 12.10 4.81 0.68
N SER A 111 12.63 5.85 0.04
CA SER A 111 13.18 5.74 -1.33
C SER A 111 14.30 4.69 -1.42
N THR A 112 15.19 4.65 -0.41
CA THR A 112 16.26 3.67 -0.32
C THR A 112 15.75 2.24 -0.17
N LEU A 113 14.77 2.04 0.74
CA LEU A 113 14.16 0.74 0.96
C LEU A 113 13.45 0.21 -0.29
N ILE A 114 12.66 1.06 -0.96
CA ILE A 114 11.99 0.71 -2.20
C ILE A 114 13.01 0.41 -3.31
N GLY A 115 14.11 1.16 -3.38
CA GLY A 115 15.21 0.89 -4.30
C GLY A 115 15.79 -0.53 -4.12
N LYS A 116 16.06 -0.93 -2.87
CA LYS A 116 16.54 -2.29 -2.56
C LYS A 116 15.51 -3.36 -2.95
N LEU A 117 14.24 -3.10 -2.69
CA LEU A 117 13.15 -4.01 -3.06
C LEU A 117 13.08 -4.20 -4.58
N ILE A 118 13.17 -3.12 -5.38
CA ILE A 118 13.21 -3.19 -6.86
C ILE A 118 14.35 -4.11 -7.31
N THR A 119 15.56 -3.94 -6.78
CA THR A 119 16.70 -4.81 -7.11
C THR A 119 16.45 -6.27 -6.73
N SER A 120 15.79 -6.51 -5.59
CA SER A 120 15.45 -7.87 -5.15
C SER A 120 14.40 -8.54 -6.05
N LEU A 121 13.40 -7.78 -6.52
CA LEU A 121 12.37 -8.24 -7.45
C LEU A 121 12.98 -8.54 -8.83
N ASP A 122 13.86 -7.67 -9.33
CA ASP A 122 14.61 -7.91 -10.55
C ASP A 122 15.45 -9.19 -10.45
N THR A 123 16.15 -9.39 -9.33
CA THR A 123 16.91 -10.63 -9.08
C THR A 123 16.00 -11.87 -9.08
N ALA A 124 14.81 -11.77 -8.48
CA ALA A 124 13.84 -12.86 -8.42
C ALA A 124 13.28 -13.23 -9.80
N ALA A 125 13.02 -12.25 -10.67
CA ALA A 125 12.50 -12.47 -12.03
C ALA A 125 13.41 -13.37 -12.88
N HIS A 126 14.72 -13.27 -12.64
CA HIS A 126 15.74 -14.02 -13.37
C HIS A 126 16.05 -15.41 -12.79
N LYS A 127 15.36 -15.84 -11.72
CA LYS A 127 15.52 -17.20 -11.17
C LYS A 127 14.72 -18.22 -11.97
N ASN A 128 15.24 -19.44 -12.05
CA ASN A 128 14.60 -20.56 -12.77
C ASN A 128 13.86 -21.53 -11.84
N GLU A 129 13.95 -21.32 -10.52
CA GLU A 129 13.30 -22.12 -9.50
C GLU A 129 12.50 -21.22 -8.57
N LEU A 130 11.28 -21.65 -8.21
CA LEU A 130 10.39 -20.84 -7.37
C LEU A 130 10.96 -20.58 -5.97
N SER A 131 11.60 -21.59 -5.36
CA SER A 131 12.24 -21.46 -4.06
C SER A 131 13.34 -20.40 -4.08
N ALA A 132 14.22 -20.44 -5.09
CA ALA A 132 15.29 -19.47 -5.28
C ALA A 132 14.74 -18.06 -5.61
N ALA A 133 13.66 -17.99 -6.40
CA ALA A 133 12.97 -16.73 -6.72
C ALA A 133 12.39 -16.08 -5.45
N LYS A 134 11.69 -16.86 -4.61
CA LYS A 134 11.14 -16.40 -3.33
C LYS A 134 12.22 -15.94 -2.36
N GLN A 135 13.33 -16.67 -2.26
CA GLN A 135 14.46 -16.29 -1.39
C GLN A 135 15.13 -14.98 -1.82
N ALA A 136 15.06 -14.63 -3.11
CA ALA A 136 15.63 -13.39 -3.61
C ALA A 136 14.79 -12.15 -3.23
N VAL A 137 13.48 -12.29 -2.96
CA VAL A 137 12.60 -11.14 -2.66
C VAL A 137 12.75 -10.70 -1.21
N LEU A 138 12.94 -9.39 -1.00
CA LEU A 138 13.02 -8.77 0.33
C LEU A 138 11.63 -8.50 0.92
N PHE A 139 10.92 -9.56 1.31
CA PHE A 139 9.54 -9.46 1.84
C PHE A 139 9.42 -8.61 3.12
N ASN A 140 10.50 -8.52 3.91
CA ASN A 140 10.51 -7.71 5.13
C ASN A 140 10.35 -6.20 4.86
N VAL A 141 10.66 -5.72 3.65
CA VAL A 141 10.48 -4.31 3.27
C VAL A 141 9.01 -3.89 3.37
N ALA A 142 8.05 -4.80 3.12
CA ALA A 142 6.62 -4.51 3.17
C ALA A 142 6.15 -3.92 4.51
N SER A 143 6.82 -4.27 5.62
CA SER A 143 6.52 -3.77 6.97
C SER A 143 6.98 -2.33 7.23
N TYR A 144 7.77 -1.76 6.33
CA TYR A 144 8.35 -0.41 6.43
C TYR A 144 7.88 0.54 5.32
N LEU A 145 7.03 0.03 4.42
CA LEU A 145 6.22 0.84 3.50
C LEU A 145 4.95 1.28 4.23
#